data_AF-A0A8D3DHJ4-F1
#
_entry.id   AF-A0A8D3DHJ4-F1
#
_cell.length_a   1.000
_cell.length_b   1.000
_cell.length_c   1.000
_cell.angle_alpha   90.00
_cell.angle_beta   90.00
_cell.angle_gamma   90.00
#
_symmetry.space_group_name_H-M   'P 1'
#
loop_
_entity.id
_entity.type
_entity.pdbx_description
1 polymer ?
#
loop_
_entity_poly.entity_id
_entity_poly.type
_entity_poly.pdbx_seq_one_letter_code
_entity_poly.pdbx_strand_id
1 'polypeptide(L)' 'MSCYRVAVLVLFLVILLNVAENEAASFPWSCPSLSGVCRKVCLPTELFFGPLGCGKGFLCCVSHFL' A
#
# COMPACT_ATOMS: atom_id res chain seq x y z
N MET A 1 -38.28 12.50 5.92
CA MET A 1 -37.24 13.04 5.01
C MET A 1 -35.87 13.30 5.66
N SER A 2 -35.77 13.77 6.92
CA SER A 2 -34.47 14.10 7.55
C SER A 2 -33.57 12.88 7.85
N CYS A 3 -34.15 11.77 8.33
CA CYS A 3 -33.38 10.59 8.74
C CYS A 3 -32.61 9.90 7.60
N TYR A 4 -33.11 9.98 6.36
CA TYR A 4 -32.43 9.41 5.19
C TYR A 4 -31.14 10.16 4.86
N ARG A 5 -31.15 11.50 4.97
CA ARG A 5 -29.95 12.34 4.77
C ARG A 5 -28.86 11.98 5.79
N VAL A 6 -29.27 11.76 7.05
CA VAL A 6 -28.36 11.34 8.12
C VAL A 6 -27.81 9.94 7.86
N ALA A 7 -28.65 8.99 7.46
CA ALA A 7 -28.21 7.63 7.13
C ALA A 7 -27.20 7.61 5.96
N VAL A 8 -27.43 8.40 4.91
CA VAL A 8 -26.51 8.52 3.78
C VAL A 8 -25.16 9.12 4.21
N LEU A 9 -25.17 10.15 5.05
CA LEU A 9 -23.95 10.76 5.59
C LEU A 9 -23.14 9.77 6.45
N VAL A 10 -23.82 9.01 7.31
CA VAL A 10 -23.18 7.96 8.13
C VAL A 10 -22.58 6.87 7.26
N LEU A 11 -23.31 6.41 6.24
CA LEU A 11 -22.80 5.40 5.31
C LEU A 11 -21.54 5.91 4.57
N PHE A 12 -21.55 7.17 4.14
CA PHE A 12 -20.43 7.79 3.45
C PHE A 12 -19.19 7.89 4.34
N LEU A 13 -19.37 8.26 5.61
CA LEU A 13 -18.28 8.31 6.60
C LEU A 13 -17.69 6.93 6.88
N VAL A 14 -18.53 5.88 6.98
CA VAL A 14 -18.07 4.50 7.18
C VAL A 14 -17.25 4.02 5.99
N ILE A 15 -17.66 4.36 4.76
CA ILE A 15 -16.91 4.00 3.54
C ILE A 15 -15.56 4.73 3.50
N LEU A 16 -15.53 6.03 3.83
CA LEU A 16 -14.28 6.81 3.87
C LEU A 16 -13.30 6.30 4.93
N LEU A 17 -13.80 5.92 6.11
CA LEU A 17 -12.99 5.31 7.16
C LEU A 17 -12.44 3.95 6.75
N ASN A 18 -13.25 3.10 6.12
CA ASN A 18 -12.79 1.81 5.59
C ASN A 18 -11.78 1.98 4.47
N VAL A 19 -11.95 2.98 3.59
CA VAL A 19 -10.93 3.32 2.59
C VAL A 19 -9.65 3.72 3.31
N ALA A 20 -9.66 4.67 4.24
CA ALA A 20 -8.44 5.11 4.93
C ALA A 20 -7.72 3.99 5.69
N GLU A 21 -8.44 3.07 6.33
CA GLU A 21 -7.83 1.90 6.98
C GLU A 21 -7.34 0.85 5.97
N ASN A 22 -8.02 0.70 4.83
CA ASN A 22 -7.59 -0.19 3.75
C ASN A 22 -6.42 0.37 2.92
N GLU A 23 -6.25 1.70 2.85
CA GLU A 23 -5.05 2.34 2.30
C GLU A 23 -3.82 2.13 3.21
N ALA A 24 -4.03 1.81 4.49
CA ALA A 24 -2.96 1.38 5.40
C ALA A 24 -2.69 -0.15 5.34
N ALA A 25 -3.67 -0.94 4.89
CA ALA A 25 -3.54 -2.38 4.70
C ALA A 25 -3.13 -2.78 3.27
N SER A 26 -3.23 -1.87 2.31
CA SER A 26 -2.98 -2.16 0.90
C SER A 26 -2.47 -0.91 0.20
N PHE A 27 -1.18 -0.60 0.37
CA PHE A 27 -0.45 -0.10 -0.80
C PHE A 27 -0.65 -1.17 -1.89
N PRO A 28 -1.28 -0.87 -3.03
CA PRO A 28 -1.60 -1.88 -4.06
C PRO A 28 -0.36 -2.51 -4.71
N TRP A 29 0.83 -2.11 -4.25
CA TRP A 29 2.15 -2.42 -4.76
C TRP A 29 3.01 -2.92 -3.60
N SER A 30 2.69 -4.10 -3.08
CA SER A 30 3.64 -4.80 -2.22
C SER A 30 4.89 -5.16 -3.03
N CYS A 31 6.05 -5.25 -2.39
CA CYS A 31 7.28 -5.64 -3.07
C CYS A 31 7.15 -6.88 -3.99
N PRO A 32 6.46 -7.96 -3.60
CA PRO A 32 6.23 -9.10 -4.49
C PRO A 32 5.30 -8.79 -5.68
N SER A 33 4.41 -7.79 -5.57
CA SER A 33 3.59 -7.32 -6.70
C SER A 33 4.42 -6.67 -7.82
N LEU A 34 5.62 -6.17 -7.50
CA LEU A 34 6.58 -5.61 -8.46
C LEU A 34 7.61 -6.64 -8.94
N SER A 35 7.42 -7.94 -8.66
CA SER A 35 8.47 -8.96 -8.84
C SER A 35 9.76 -8.61 -8.06
N GLY A 36 9.60 -7.81 -7.00
CA GLY A 36 10.69 -7.32 -6.17
C GLY A 36 10.96 -8.25 -4.99
N VAL A 37 12.18 -8.14 -4.46
CA VAL A 37 12.66 -8.89 -3.30
C VAL A 37 12.96 -7.95 -2.14
N CYS A 38 12.53 -8.32 -0.94
CA CYS A 38 12.86 -7.58 0.28
C CYS A 38 14.32 -7.84 0.68
N ARG A 39 15.17 -6.81 0.60
CA ARG A 39 16.59 -6.87 1.01
C ARG A 39 16.96 -5.68 1.86
N LYS A 40 17.99 -5.82 2.68
CA LYS A 40 18.50 -4.72 3.51
C LYS A 40 19.18 -3.62 2.69
N VAL A 41 19.79 -4.01 1.57
CA VAL A 41 20.43 -3.14 0.56
C VAL A 41 20.17 -3.78 -0.80
N CYS A 42 19.78 -2.98 -1.80
CA CYS A 42 19.59 -3.44 -3.18
C CYS A 42 20.94 -3.57 -3.91
N LEU A 43 21.03 -4.49 -4.87
CA LEU A 43 22.17 -4.54 -5.78
C LEU A 43 22.24 -3.24 -6.62
N PRO A 44 23.43 -2.84 -7.09
CA PRO A 44 23.59 -1.62 -7.88
C PRO A 44 22.82 -1.64 -9.21
N THR A 45 22.38 -2.81 -9.67
CA THR A 45 21.56 -3.00 -10.87
C THR A 45 20.05 -3.10 -10.58
N GLU A 46 19.65 -3.09 -9.32
CA GLU A 46 18.25 -3.16 -8.88
C GLU A 46 17.71 -1.75 -8.58
N LEU A 47 16.42 -1.55 -8.84
CA LEU A 47 15.72 -0.31 -8.49
C LEU A 47 15.20 -0.38 -7.06
N PHE A 48 15.43 0.68 -6.30
CA PHE A 48 14.99 0.83 -4.92
C PHE A 48 13.63 1.55 -4.87
N PHE A 49 12.63 0.93 -4.25
CA PHE A 49 11.28 1.49 -4.16
C PHE A 49 10.78 1.75 -2.72
N GLY A 50 11.67 1.80 -1.72
CA GLY A 50 11.26 2.02 -0.33
C GLY A 50 10.77 0.76 0.39
N PRO A 51 10.23 0.88 1.62
CA PRO A 51 9.80 -0.24 2.45
C PRO A 51 8.38 -0.75 2.08
N LEU A 52 8.13 -1.01 0.79
CA LEU A 52 6.84 -1.43 0.20
C LEU A 52 6.31 -2.78 0.74
N GLY A 53 5.93 -2.83 2.00
CA GLY A 53 5.53 -4.07 2.69
C GLY A 53 6.70 -4.94 3.15
N CYS A 54 7.94 -4.47 3.02
CA CYS A 54 9.11 -5.13 3.62
C CYS A 54 9.22 -4.75 5.11
N GLY A 55 9.70 -5.67 5.94
CA GLY A 55 9.88 -5.43 7.38
C GLY A 55 10.78 -4.22 7.68
N LYS A 56 10.73 -3.70 8.91
CA LYS A 56 11.53 -2.53 9.31
C LYS A 56 13.01 -2.71 8.98
N GLY A 57 13.58 -1.76 8.23
CA GLY A 57 14.98 -1.79 7.80
C GLY A 57 15.26 -2.65 6.56
N PHE A 58 14.23 -3.22 5.94
CA PHE A 58 14.29 -3.85 4.62
C PHE A 58 13.63 -2.94 3.59
N LEU A 59 14.18 -2.99 2.39
CA LEU A 59 13.85 -2.18 1.25
C LEU A 59 13.35 -3.13 0.15
N CYS A 60 12.41 -2.66 -0.67
CA CYS A 60 12.01 -3.39 -1.85
C CYS A 60 12.98 -3.12 -3.00
N CYS A 61 13.59 -4.20 -3.50
CA CYS A 61 14.54 -4.16 -4.61
C CYS A 61 13.94 -4.88 -5.81
N VAL A 62 13.85 -4.19 -6.95
CA VAL A 62 13.28 -4.74 -8.18
C VAL A 62 14.38 -4.90 -9.22
N SER A 63 14.58 -6.13 -9.69
CA SER A 63 15.49 -6.43 -10.78
C SER A 63 14.93 -5.86 -12.07
N HIS A 64 15.63 -4.90 -12.67
CA HIS A 64 15.30 -4.44 -14.02
C HIS A 64 15.75 -5.52 -15.00
N PHE A 65 14.83 -6.42 -15.36
CA PHE A 65 15.03 -7.37 -16.45
C PHE A 65 14.84 -6.60 -17.77
N LEU A 66 15.96 -6.18 -18.35
CA LEU A 66 16.04 -5.68 -19.73
C LEU A 66 16.14 -6.86 -20.69
#